data_AF-K6UYK1-F1
#
_entry.id   AF-K6UYK1-F1
#
_cell.length_a   1.000
_cell.length_b   1.000
_cell.length_c   1.000
_cell.angle_alpha   90.00
_cell.angle_beta   90.00
_cell.angle_gamma   90.00
#
_symmetry.space_group_name_H-M   'P 1'
#
loop_
_entity.id
_entity.type
_entity.pdbx_description
1 polymer ?
#
loop_
_entity_poly.entity_id
_entity_poly.type
_entity_poly.pdbx_seq_one_letter_code
_entity_poly.pdbx_strand_id
1 'polypeptide(L)'
;MLAALATLVTSAASAGSGSATAAPTPATSIVYGCDGAKLVQPRTLSSIFCADLGIIVTDITWLGWTDPFAVGYGTEHRNLCEPTCAAGRYAVYPVGVYLFAPQRGAFTEVSLYSSVTAPPETYQLTGFPH
;
A
#
# COMPACT_ATOMS: atom_id res chain seq x y z
N MET A 1 -11.50 70.32 41.93
CA MET A 1 -12.58 69.44 41.44
C MET A 1 -12.14 68.93 40.07
N LEU A 2 -11.39 67.82 40.01
CA LEU A 2 -10.89 67.23 38.76
C LEU A 2 -11.82 66.07 38.36
N ALA A 3 -12.39 66.13 37.16
CA ALA A 3 -13.21 65.07 36.58
C ALA A 3 -12.33 64.13 35.75
N ALA A 4 -12.41 62.82 36.03
CA ALA A 4 -11.73 61.78 35.27
C ALA A 4 -12.63 61.27 34.13
N LEU A 5 -12.13 61.29 32.90
CA LEU A 5 -12.79 60.73 31.71
C LEU A 5 -12.29 59.29 31.51
N ALA A 6 -13.22 58.32 31.57
CA ALA A 6 -12.94 56.92 31.29
C ALA A 6 -13.20 56.62 29.80
N THR A 7 -12.16 56.23 29.07
CA THR A 7 -12.25 55.81 27.66
C THR A 7 -12.53 54.31 27.58
N LEU A 8 -13.64 53.95 26.94
CA LEU A 8 -14.07 52.58 26.71
C LEU A 8 -13.34 52.02 25.47
N VAL A 9 -12.50 51.01 25.65
CA VAL A 9 -11.77 50.33 24.57
C VAL A 9 -12.65 49.19 24.04
N THR A 10 -13.19 49.34 22.83
CA THR A 10 -13.90 48.26 22.12
C THR A 10 -12.89 47.40 21.35
N SER A 11 -12.65 46.18 21.82
CA SER A 11 -11.83 45.19 21.12
C SER A 11 -12.61 44.57 19.95
N ALA A 12 -12.15 44.79 18.72
CA ALA A 12 -12.66 44.12 17.53
C ALA A 12 -12.14 42.66 17.50
N ALA A 13 -13.05 41.69 17.58
CA ALA A 13 -12.73 40.29 17.39
C ALA A 13 -12.60 39.99 15.89
N SER A 14 -11.37 39.75 15.43
CA SER A 14 -11.08 39.25 14.09
C SER A 14 -11.50 37.79 14.00
N ALA A 15 -12.60 37.52 13.30
CA ALA A 15 -13.00 36.19 12.89
C ALA A 15 -11.98 35.68 11.86
N GLY A 16 -11.05 34.84 12.29
CA GLY A 16 -10.12 34.16 11.40
C GLY A 16 -10.86 33.12 10.56
N SER A 17 -10.87 33.31 9.24
CA SER A 17 -11.32 32.31 8.27
C SER A 17 -10.39 31.10 8.34
N GLY A 18 -10.82 30.04 9.03
CA GLY A 18 -10.12 28.76 8.99
C GLY A 18 -10.25 28.13 7.61
N SER A 19 -9.13 27.90 6.93
CA SER A 19 -9.09 27.11 5.70
C SER A 19 -9.48 25.65 6.02
N ALA A 20 -10.63 25.19 5.51
CA ALA A 20 -11.00 23.79 5.62
C ALA A 20 -10.06 22.95 4.74
N THR A 21 -9.25 22.08 5.36
CA THR A 21 -8.47 21.08 4.63
C THR A 21 -9.44 20.07 4.00
N ALA A 22 -9.43 19.97 2.67
CA ALA A 22 -10.21 18.95 1.97
C ALA A 22 -9.76 17.55 2.40
N ALA A 23 -10.72 16.65 2.62
CA ALA A 23 -10.43 15.27 2.94
C ALA A 23 -9.65 14.61 1.78
N PRO A 24 -8.65 13.76 2.07
CA PRO A 24 -7.92 13.05 1.03
C PRO A 24 -8.87 12.14 0.25
N THR A 25 -8.79 12.20 -1.08
CA THR A 25 -9.54 11.30 -1.97
C THR A 25 -9.09 9.86 -1.74
N PRO A 26 -10.01 8.89 -1.60
CA PRO A 26 -9.64 7.48 -1.51
C PRO A 26 -8.88 7.02 -2.75
N ALA A 27 -7.80 6.25 -2.54
CA ALA A 27 -7.07 5.63 -3.62
C ALA A 27 -7.91 4.56 -4.32
N THR A 28 -7.74 4.44 -5.63
CA THR A 28 -8.50 3.57 -6.52
C THR A 28 -7.65 2.53 -7.22
N SER A 29 -6.32 2.65 -7.16
CA SER A 29 -5.42 1.65 -7.74
C SER A 29 -5.70 0.24 -7.21
N ILE A 30 -5.67 -0.74 -8.10
CA ILE A 30 -5.93 -2.15 -7.81
C ILE A 30 -4.69 -3.03 -8.01
N VAL A 31 -4.79 -4.27 -7.58
CA VAL A 31 -3.97 -5.39 -8.05
C VAL A 31 -4.87 -6.37 -8.77
N TYR A 32 -4.43 -6.90 -9.91
CA TYR A 32 -5.14 -8.01 -10.55
C TYR A 32 -4.78 -9.34 -9.88
N GLY A 33 -5.79 -10.14 -9.57
CA GLY A 33 -5.65 -11.55 -9.24
C GLY A 33 -5.43 -12.40 -10.50
N CYS A 34 -4.94 -13.63 -10.32
CA CYS A 34 -4.70 -14.56 -11.43
C CYS A 34 -5.97 -15.01 -12.15
N ASP A 35 -7.11 -14.90 -11.49
CA ASP A 35 -8.46 -15.13 -12.01
C ASP A 35 -9.06 -13.89 -12.69
N GLY A 36 -8.29 -12.80 -12.81
CA GLY A 36 -8.75 -11.51 -13.32
C GLY A 36 -9.51 -10.66 -12.30
N ALA A 37 -9.59 -11.08 -11.03
CA ALA A 37 -10.20 -10.28 -9.99
C ALA A 37 -9.47 -8.93 -9.82
N LYS A 38 -10.21 -7.88 -9.52
CA LYS A 38 -9.68 -6.54 -9.25
C LYS A 38 -9.70 -6.29 -7.74
N LEU A 39 -8.52 -6.21 -7.14
CA LEU A 39 -8.37 -6.24 -5.69
C LEU A 39 -7.82 -4.90 -5.17
N VAL A 40 -8.50 -4.33 -4.17
CA VAL A 40 -8.00 -3.18 -3.39
C VAL A 40 -7.60 -3.71 -2.02
N GLN A 41 -6.36 -3.43 -1.60
CA GLN A 41 -5.82 -3.84 -0.30
C GLN A 41 -6.03 -5.34 0.02
N PRO A 42 -5.70 -6.28 -0.89
CA PRO A 42 -5.93 -7.70 -0.63
C PRO A 42 -5.08 -8.20 0.55
N ARG A 43 -5.62 -9.16 1.30
CA ARG A 43 -4.89 -9.88 2.37
C ARG A 43 -3.92 -10.94 1.82
N THR A 44 -4.05 -11.28 0.55
CA THR A 44 -3.23 -12.28 -0.14
C THR A 44 -2.83 -11.76 -1.53
N LEU A 45 -1.54 -11.83 -1.85
CA LEU A 45 -0.98 -11.57 -3.17
C LEU A 45 -0.46 -12.88 -3.76
N SER A 46 -1.29 -13.53 -4.57
CA SER A 46 -0.91 -14.71 -5.37
C SER A 46 -0.51 -14.37 -6.81
N SER A 47 -0.73 -13.13 -7.24
CA SER A 47 -0.49 -12.69 -8.63
C SER A 47 0.93 -12.25 -8.94
N ILE A 48 1.88 -12.57 -8.05
CA ILE A 48 3.30 -12.43 -8.34
C ILE A 48 3.64 -13.41 -9.48
N PHE A 49 3.29 -14.69 -9.32
CA PHE A 49 3.47 -15.71 -10.35
C PHE A 49 2.20 -16.56 -10.54
N CYS A 50 1.35 -16.18 -11.50
CA CYS A 50 0.08 -16.85 -11.75
C CYS A 50 0.20 -18.23 -12.40
N ALA A 51 1.29 -18.53 -13.09
CA ALA A 51 1.45 -19.79 -13.80
C ALA A 51 1.73 -20.98 -12.85
N ASP A 52 2.50 -20.76 -11.79
CA ASP A 52 3.03 -21.82 -10.92
C ASP A 52 2.92 -21.50 -9.42
N LEU A 53 2.45 -20.30 -9.05
CA LEU A 53 2.35 -19.85 -7.67
C LEU A 53 3.69 -19.96 -6.92
N GLY A 54 4.80 -19.68 -7.60
CA GLY A 54 6.15 -19.79 -7.03
C GLY A 54 6.36 -18.93 -5.78
N ILE A 55 5.66 -17.79 -5.70
CA ILE A 55 5.62 -16.93 -4.52
C ILE A 55 4.18 -16.48 -4.27
N ILE A 56 3.73 -16.64 -3.02
CA ILE A 56 2.48 -16.06 -2.51
C ILE A 56 2.80 -15.28 -1.25
N VAL A 57 2.22 -14.10 -1.07
CA VAL A 57 2.26 -13.39 0.22
C VAL A 57 0.87 -13.44 0.88
N THR A 58 0.77 -13.96 2.10
CA THR A 58 -0.46 -14.03 2.89
C THR A 58 -0.43 -13.09 4.08
N ASP A 59 -1.56 -12.97 4.78
CA ASP A 59 -1.71 -12.23 6.03
C ASP A 59 -1.26 -10.77 5.94
N ILE A 60 -1.45 -10.17 4.75
CA ILE A 60 -0.95 -8.85 4.47
C ILE A 60 -1.71 -7.82 5.30
N THR A 61 -0.98 -6.97 5.99
CA THR A 61 -1.50 -5.77 6.62
C THR A 61 -0.91 -4.56 5.92
N TRP A 62 -1.77 -3.77 5.30
CA TRP A 62 -1.40 -2.56 4.58
C TRP A 62 -1.20 -1.39 5.55
N LEU A 63 -0.04 -0.75 5.45
CA LEU A 63 0.28 0.49 6.16
C LEU A 63 -0.14 1.72 5.34
N GLY A 64 -0.12 1.61 4.01
CA GLY A 64 -0.55 2.67 3.11
C GLY A 64 -0.98 2.10 1.76
N TRP A 65 -2.00 2.72 1.18
CA TRP A 65 -2.49 2.41 -0.16
C TRP A 65 -2.84 3.71 -0.85
N THR A 66 -2.09 4.04 -1.89
CA THR A 66 -2.22 5.27 -2.68
C THR A 66 -2.29 4.91 -4.16
N ASP A 67 -2.69 5.82 -5.04
CA ASP A 67 -2.71 5.49 -6.47
C ASP A 67 -1.30 5.15 -7.03
N PRO A 68 -0.22 5.84 -6.62
CA PRO A 68 1.13 5.53 -7.12
C PRO A 68 1.79 4.30 -6.50
N PHE A 69 1.49 3.99 -5.23
CA PHE A 69 2.11 2.86 -4.52
C PHE A 69 1.28 2.35 -3.34
N ALA A 70 1.56 1.14 -2.90
CA ALA A 70 1.08 0.62 -1.62
C ALA A 70 2.22 -0.05 -0.84
N VAL A 71 2.14 0.01 0.49
CA VAL A 71 3.14 -0.54 1.40
C VAL A 71 2.48 -1.34 2.51
N GLY A 72 3.03 -2.49 2.85
CA GLY A 72 2.52 -3.36 3.89
C GLY A 72 3.55 -4.40 4.33
N TYR A 73 3.10 -5.31 5.18
CA TYR A 73 3.87 -6.47 5.62
C TYR A 73 2.98 -7.70 5.59
N GLY A 74 3.58 -8.86 5.33
CA GLY A 74 2.88 -10.13 5.28
C GLY A 74 3.82 -11.30 5.52
N THR A 75 3.36 -12.49 5.14
CA THR A 75 4.14 -13.72 5.20
C THR A 75 4.33 -14.25 3.79
N GLU A 76 5.57 -14.34 3.34
CA GLU A 76 5.91 -14.95 2.06
C GLU A 76 5.91 -16.47 2.17
N HIS A 77 5.33 -17.13 1.18
CA HIS A 77 5.40 -18.57 0.95
C HIS A 77 6.08 -18.77 -0.40
N ARG A 78 7.33 -19.20 -0.37
CA ARG A 78 8.11 -19.47 -1.58
C ARG A 78 8.21 -20.96 -1.82
N ASN A 79 7.74 -21.40 -2.99
CA ASN A 79 7.88 -22.78 -3.41
C ASN A 79 9.36 -23.06 -3.72
N LEU A 80 9.95 -24.05 -3.03
CA LEU A 80 11.34 -24.47 -3.25
C LEU A 80 11.48 -25.39 -4.47
N CYS A 81 10.36 -25.90 -5.02
CA CYS A 81 10.34 -26.79 -6.17
C CYS A 81 11.16 -28.08 -6.02
N GLU A 82 11.35 -28.55 -4.78
CA GLU A 82 12.03 -29.80 -4.48
C GLU A 82 11.04 -30.90 -4.07
N PRO A 83 10.99 -32.06 -4.76
CA PRO A 83 11.71 -32.41 -5.99
C PRO A 83 11.08 -31.84 -7.27
N THR A 84 9.83 -31.36 -7.21
CA THR A 84 9.12 -30.69 -8.31
C THR A 84 8.29 -29.54 -7.75
N CYS A 85 7.93 -28.54 -8.54
CA CYS A 85 7.08 -27.43 -8.07
C CYS A 85 5.67 -27.90 -7.65
N ALA A 86 5.12 -28.95 -8.27
CA ALA A 86 3.79 -29.47 -7.90
C ALA A 86 3.77 -30.21 -6.55
N ALA A 87 4.91 -30.81 -6.14
CA ALA A 87 5.06 -31.54 -4.88
C ALA A 87 5.98 -30.81 -3.88
N GLY A 88 6.30 -29.55 -4.17
CA GLY A 88 7.36 -28.80 -3.50
C GLY A 88 7.02 -28.42 -2.06
N ARG A 89 8.07 -28.16 -1.28
CA ARG A 89 7.97 -27.55 0.05
C ARG A 89 8.01 -26.04 -0.07
N TYR A 90 7.42 -25.35 0.91
CA TYR A 90 7.48 -23.90 0.99
C TYR A 90 8.48 -23.44 2.05
N ALA A 91 9.32 -22.46 1.70
CA ALA A 91 9.99 -21.62 2.68
C ALA A 91 9.03 -20.49 3.09
N VAL A 92 8.95 -20.22 4.39
CA VAL A 92 7.99 -19.26 4.96
C VAL A 92 8.72 -18.26 5.84
N TYR A 93 8.52 -16.97 5.59
CA TYR A 93 9.17 -15.89 6.35
C TYR A 93 8.36 -14.58 6.29
N PRO A 94 8.51 -13.71 7.31
CA PRO A 94 7.92 -12.37 7.25
C PRO A 94 8.57 -11.56 6.12
N VAL A 95 7.77 -10.72 5.48
CA VAL A 95 8.21 -9.91 4.34
C VAL A 95 7.56 -8.52 4.34
N GLY A 96 8.33 -7.50 3.96
CA GLY A 96 7.79 -6.20 3.58
C GLY A 96 7.33 -6.20 2.12
N VAL A 97 6.20 -5.57 1.84
CA VAL A 97 5.59 -5.53 0.50
C VAL A 97 5.52 -4.07 0.03
N TYR A 98 6.02 -3.81 -1.18
CA TYR A 98 5.89 -2.52 -1.85
C TYR A 98 5.35 -2.72 -3.27
N LEU A 99 4.12 -2.26 -3.52
CA LEU A 99 3.48 -2.29 -4.84
C LEU A 99 3.66 -0.94 -5.53
N PHE A 100 3.98 -0.94 -6.82
CA PHE A 100 4.27 0.30 -7.56
C PHE A 100 4.10 0.12 -9.08
N ALA A 101 4.57 1.14 -9.82
CA ALA A 101 4.50 1.23 -11.28
C ALA A 101 3.08 1.03 -11.85
N PRO A 102 2.06 1.76 -11.35
CA PRO A 102 0.70 1.53 -11.80
C PRO A 102 0.52 1.85 -13.29
N GLN A 103 -0.19 0.97 -13.98
CA GLN A 103 -0.63 1.15 -15.36
C GLN A 103 -2.13 0.97 -15.44
N ARG A 104 -2.84 1.93 -16.07
CA ARG A 104 -4.30 1.90 -16.20
C ARG A 104 -5.03 1.67 -14.85
N GLY A 105 -4.48 2.25 -13.78
CA GLY A 105 -5.04 2.13 -12.42
C GLY A 105 -4.77 0.79 -11.73
N ALA A 106 -3.82 -0.02 -12.19
CA ALA A 106 -3.41 -1.25 -11.51
C ALA A 106 -1.90 -1.30 -11.31
N PHE A 107 -1.45 -1.69 -10.13
CA PHE A 107 -0.03 -1.96 -9.89
C PHE A 107 0.46 -3.09 -10.78
N THR A 108 1.65 -2.92 -11.37
CA THR A 108 2.27 -3.94 -12.23
C THR A 108 3.55 -4.50 -11.64
N GLU A 109 4.09 -3.90 -10.58
CA GLU A 109 5.33 -4.35 -9.94
C GLU A 109 5.18 -4.49 -8.44
N VAL A 110 5.95 -5.41 -7.86
CA VAL A 110 6.07 -5.62 -6.43
C VAL A 110 7.54 -5.79 -6.04
N SER A 111 7.96 -5.14 -4.96
CA SER A 111 9.22 -5.41 -4.27
C SER A 111 8.95 -6.09 -2.92
N LEU A 112 9.66 -7.18 -2.66
CA LEU A 112 9.63 -7.95 -1.43
C LEU A 112 10.91 -7.72 -0.62
N TYR A 113 10.75 -7.32 0.64
CA TYR A 113 11.84 -7.01 1.56
C TYR A 113 11.91 -8.08 2.65
N SER A 114 12.84 -9.03 2.51
CA SER A 114 13.13 -10.05 3.54
C SER A 114 14.02 -9.53 4.66
N SER A 115 14.72 -8.41 4.44
CA SER A 115 15.57 -7.73 5.42
C SER A 115 15.59 -6.22 5.14
N VAL A 116 15.81 -5.42 6.19
CA VAL A 116 16.01 -3.97 6.09
C VAL A 116 17.41 -3.58 5.60
N THR A 117 18.36 -4.53 5.59
CA THR A 117 19.75 -4.29 5.18
C THR A 117 20.09 -4.91 3.82
N ALA A 118 19.25 -5.80 3.29
CA ALA A 118 19.45 -6.42 2.00
C ALA A 118 18.65 -5.67 0.91
N PRO A 119 19.12 -5.67 -0.35
CA PRO A 119 18.29 -5.24 -1.47
C PRO A 119 17.00 -6.07 -1.56
N PRO A 120 15.86 -5.47 -1.95
CA PRO A 120 14.63 -6.23 -2.17
C PRO A 120 14.70 -7.07 -3.44
N GLU A 121 13.87 -8.10 -3.50
CA GLU A 121 13.56 -8.81 -4.74
C GLU A 121 12.36 -8.14 -5.42
N THR A 122 12.49 -7.78 -6.70
CA THR A 122 11.43 -7.10 -7.45
C THR A 122 10.91 -7.99 -8.56
N TYR A 123 9.58 -8.06 -8.69
CA TYR A 123 8.88 -8.89 -9.66
C TYR A 123 7.81 -8.09 -10.41
N GLN A 124 7.58 -8.46 -11.67
CA GLN A 124 6.39 -8.05 -12.41
C GLN A 124 5.21 -8.90 -11.95
N LEU A 125 4.07 -8.26 -11.66
CA LEU A 125 2.83 -8.94 -11.35
C LEU A 125 2.25 -9.55 -12.62
N THR A 126 2.13 -10.87 -12.63
CA THR A 126 1.65 -11.65 -13.77
C THR A 126 0.12 -11.73 -13.85
N GLY A 127 -0.59 -11.18 -12.86
CA GLY A 127 -2.05 -11.00 -12.95
C GLY A 127 -2.48 -9.85 -13.85
N PHE A 128 -1.59 -8.90 -14.17
CA PHE A 128 -1.95 -7.75 -15.00
C PHE A 128 -2.16 -8.17 -16.47
N PRO A 129 -3.31 -7.84 -17.09
CA PRO A 129 -3.56 -8.19 -18.48
C PRO A 129 -2.73 -7.32 -19.43
N HIS A 130 -1.82 -7.96 -20.17
CA HIS A 130 -1.02 -7.37 -21.24
C HIS A 130 -1.87 -6.89 -22.42
#